data_AF-A0A936LVG2-F1
#
_entry.id   AF-A0A936LVG2-F1
#
_cell.length_a   1.000
_cell.length_b   1.000
_cell.length_c   1.000
_cell.angle_alpha   90.00
_cell.angle_beta   90.00
_cell.angle_gamma   90.00
#
_symmetry.space_group_name_H-M   'P 1'
#
loop_
_entity.id
_entity.type
_entity.pdbx_description
1 polymer ?
#
loop_
_entity_poly.entity_id
_entity_poly.type
_entity_poly.pdbx_seq_one_letter_code
_entity_poly.pdbx_strand_id
1 'polypeptide(L)'
;MARRARRGRGRERPETSNLADRDGLGPWLVALPDDWAAPGSPGTGDPRWRVDWGPAVAASQRVVEQSRFRTVIEGRWRFVVDPERDAAPADVDARPGFTWRYTIYPHGAVYVHVAGHARGQAWPSARVGALLALRADAGFEPAAAAGHPGSRAGAAYVLAARPGRQRADMLWSWSPADLYARFAPLTCDDADSELLLVGDLAANDELRSAFLLRLWPHDLEGDEEARSLAADYQRPAALRVATGRVVTDAPGDADGDGFNEAEGCYELSLERRGLRAEFDPGATIRFDPIVRVRGVEDRQAYVYVRGRSVSAVGRDAENNLLVRLARAVSSRATIEIHTTGP
;
A
#
# COMPACT_ATOMS: atom_id res chain seq x y z
N MET A 1 21.55 -21.74 -53.69
CA MET A 1 22.38 -21.31 -52.54
C MET A 1 22.20 -19.80 -52.38
N ALA A 2 21.28 -19.36 -51.53
CA ALA A 2 21.07 -17.94 -51.22
C ALA A 2 20.59 -17.82 -49.77
N ARG A 3 21.51 -17.49 -48.86
CA ARG A 3 21.23 -17.25 -47.44
C ARG A 3 20.70 -15.83 -47.27
N ARG A 4 19.41 -15.69 -46.91
CA ARG A 4 18.85 -14.44 -46.38
C ARG A 4 19.33 -14.24 -44.95
N ALA A 5 20.14 -13.20 -44.73
CA ALA A 5 20.50 -12.72 -43.40
C ALA A 5 19.30 -12.00 -42.77
N ARG A 6 18.75 -12.57 -41.68
CA ARG A 6 17.88 -11.85 -40.75
C ARG A 6 18.75 -10.85 -39.99
N ARG A 7 18.65 -9.56 -40.32
CA ARG A 7 19.12 -8.47 -39.47
C ARG A 7 18.22 -8.42 -38.23
N GLY A 8 18.73 -8.89 -37.11
CA GLY A 8 18.15 -8.60 -35.79
C GLY A 8 18.27 -7.11 -35.53
N ARG A 9 17.14 -6.41 -35.45
CA ARG A 9 17.10 -5.08 -34.83
C ARG A 9 17.27 -5.31 -33.33
N GLY A 10 18.47 -5.07 -32.81
CA GLY A 10 18.65 -4.82 -31.39
C GLY A 10 17.81 -3.60 -31.03
N ARG A 11 16.69 -3.83 -30.36
CA ARG A 11 16.02 -2.75 -29.63
C ARG A 11 16.94 -2.45 -28.45
N GLU A 12 17.67 -1.35 -28.52
CA GLU A 12 18.22 -0.72 -27.33
C GLU A 12 17.07 -0.56 -26.33
N ARG A 13 17.14 -1.30 -25.22
CA ARG A 13 16.20 -1.15 -24.13
C ARG A 13 16.51 0.20 -23.48
N PRO A 14 15.56 1.14 -23.36
CA PRO A 14 15.79 2.34 -22.58
C PRO A 14 16.08 1.94 -21.12
N GLU A 15 17.14 2.50 -20.54
CA GLU A 15 17.69 2.20 -19.19
C GLU A 15 16.74 2.54 -18.02
N THR A 16 15.46 2.76 -18.29
CA THR A 16 14.42 3.09 -17.31
C THR A 16 13.13 2.35 -17.63
N SER A 17 13.17 1.02 -17.72
CA SER A 17 11.93 0.24 -17.61
C SER A 17 11.47 0.27 -16.15
N ASN A 18 10.38 0.98 -15.88
CA ASN A 18 9.70 0.93 -14.59
C ASN A 18 9.32 -0.55 -14.30
N LEU A 19 9.42 -0.99 -13.03
CA LEU A 19 8.93 -2.31 -12.60
C LEU A 19 7.41 -2.39 -12.75
N ALA A 20 6.72 -1.24 -12.66
CA ALA A 20 5.42 -1.08 -13.24
C ALA A 20 5.55 -1.08 -14.76
N ASP A 21 4.91 -2.02 -15.43
CA ASP A 21 4.53 -1.86 -16.84
C ASP A 21 3.76 -0.53 -17.02
N ARG A 22 3.42 -0.15 -18.26
CA ARG A 22 2.97 1.20 -18.70
C ARG A 22 1.88 1.92 -17.87
N ASP A 23 1.25 1.29 -16.88
CA ASP A 23 0.04 1.73 -16.21
C ASP A 23 0.14 1.91 -14.66
N GLY A 24 1.21 1.52 -13.94
CA GLY A 24 1.42 1.92 -12.52
C GLY A 24 1.94 0.86 -11.54
N LEU A 25 2.26 1.26 -10.30
CA LEU A 25 3.10 0.49 -9.34
C LEU A 25 2.42 -0.73 -8.66
N GLY A 26 1.10 -0.87 -8.78
CA GLY A 26 0.33 -1.94 -8.12
C GLY A 26 0.29 -1.81 -6.58
N PRO A 27 -0.58 -2.54 -5.87
CA PRO A 27 -1.47 -3.56 -6.42
C PRO A 27 -2.63 -2.95 -7.24
N TRP A 28 -2.96 -3.61 -8.35
CA TRP A 28 -4.01 -3.20 -9.28
C TRP A 28 -5.31 -3.90 -8.95
N LEU A 29 -6.43 -3.21 -9.07
CA LEU A 29 -7.73 -3.84 -8.90
C LEU A 29 -8.13 -4.61 -10.15
N VAL A 30 -8.62 -5.84 -9.96
CA VAL A 30 -9.04 -6.75 -11.03
C VAL A 30 -10.41 -7.34 -10.69
N ALA A 31 -11.26 -7.49 -11.69
CA ALA A 31 -12.55 -8.17 -11.55
C ALA A 31 -12.30 -9.67 -11.31
N LEU A 32 -13.00 -10.25 -10.33
CA LEU A 32 -12.90 -11.67 -10.01
C LEU A 32 -14.15 -12.41 -10.53
N PRO A 33 -14.04 -13.59 -11.17
CA PRO A 33 -15.17 -14.43 -11.50
C PRO A 33 -15.80 -15.00 -10.22
N ASP A 34 -17.07 -15.41 -10.32
CA ASP A 34 -17.81 -15.93 -9.18
C ASP A 34 -17.16 -17.17 -8.55
N ASP A 35 -16.43 -17.95 -9.35
CA ASP A 35 -15.77 -19.19 -8.94
C ASP A 35 -14.28 -19.00 -8.58
N TRP A 36 -13.76 -17.78 -8.46
CA TRP A 36 -12.33 -17.53 -8.34
C TRP A 36 -11.64 -18.22 -7.14
N ALA A 37 -12.40 -18.46 -6.07
CA ALA A 37 -11.94 -19.16 -4.87
C ALA A 37 -12.07 -20.70 -4.97
N ALA A 38 -12.76 -21.22 -6.00
CA ALA A 38 -12.93 -22.65 -6.19
C ALA A 38 -11.60 -23.33 -6.62
N PRO A 39 -11.29 -24.53 -6.08
CA PRO A 39 -10.15 -25.31 -6.53
C PRO A 39 -10.20 -25.56 -8.04
N GLY A 40 -9.11 -25.25 -8.75
CA GLY A 40 -9.04 -25.47 -10.21
C GLY A 40 -9.86 -24.49 -11.05
N SER A 41 -10.45 -23.43 -10.46
CA SER A 41 -11.02 -22.34 -11.27
C SER A 41 -9.95 -21.86 -12.25
N PRO A 42 -10.30 -21.70 -13.55
CA PRO A 42 -9.39 -21.21 -14.59
C PRO A 42 -8.81 -19.84 -14.25
N GLY A 43 -9.48 -19.15 -13.31
CA GLY A 43 -8.89 -18.38 -12.22
C GLY A 43 -7.44 -18.00 -12.43
N THR A 44 -7.26 -16.77 -12.94
CA THR A 44 -6.03 -15.98 -13.03
C THR A 44 -5.15 -16.27 -14.24
N GLY A 45 -5.19 -17.45 -14.87
CA GLY A 45 -4.34 -17.90 -16.01
C GLY A 45 -4.25 -17.00 -17.25
N ASP A 46 -5.17 -16.04 -17.37
CA ASP A 46 -5.55 -15.44 -18.63
C ASP A 46 -5.13 -13.96 -18.69
N PRO A 47 -4.43 -13.52 -19.75
CA PRO A 47 -4.10 -12.11 -19.96
C PRO A 47 -5.31 -11.17 -19.88
N ARG A 48 -6.53 -11.67 -20.11
CA ARG A 48 -7.79 -10.90 -20.00
C ARG A 48 -8.13 -10.42 -18.58
N TRP A 49 -7.45 -10.92 -17.54
CA TRP A 49 -7.53 -10.34 -16.19
C TRP A 49 -6.78 -9.02 -16.08
N ARG A 50 -5.92 -8.72 -17.07
CA ARG A 50 -5.44 -7.37 -17.35
C ARG A 50 -6.61 -6.58 -17.93
N VAL A 51 -7.45 -6.08 -17.03
CA VAL A 51 -8.24 -4.87 -17.25
C VAL A 51 -9.30 -4.98 -18.36
N ASP A 52 -10.33 -5.81 -18.17
CA ASP A 52 -11.62 -5.60 -18.84
C ASP A 52 -12.59 -4.81 -17.93
N TRP A 53 -12.08 -3.76 -17.30
CA TRP A 53 -12.92 -2.75 -16.64
C TRP A 53 -13.52 -1.74 -17.64
N GLY A 54 -13.01 -1.74 -18.88
CA GLY A 54 -13.48 -0.89 -19.98
C GLY A 54 -12.56 -1.01 -21.20
N PRO A 55 -13.00 -0.53 -22.38
CA PRO A 55 -12.30 -0.74 -23.64
C PRO A 55 -10.95 -0.01 -23.74
N ALA A 56 -10.75 1.06 -22.95
CA ALA A 56 -9.48 1.74 -22.81
C ALA A 56 -9.33 2.39 -21.43
N VAL A 57 -8.08 2.54 -20.98
CA VAL A 57 -7.73 3.20 -19.71
C VAL A 57 -6.89 4.43 -19.98
N ALA A 58 -7.34 5.58 -19.47
CA ALA A 58 -6.51 6.76 -19.34
C ALA A 58 -5.85 6.75 -17.96
N ALA A 59 -4.52 6.64 -17.93
CA ALA A 59 -3.73 6.65 -16.70
C ALA A 59 -3.03 8.00 -16.49
N SER A 60 -2.95 8.46 -15.24
CA SER A 60 -2.14 9.62 -14.87
C SER A 60 -1.47 9.38 -13.52
N GLN A 61 -0.29 9.97 -13.32
CA GLN A 61 0.45 9.90 -12.08
C GLN A 61 1.05 11.27 -11.76
N ARG A 62 1.13 11.59 -10.47
CA ARG A 62 1.78 12.81 -9.99
C ARG A 62 2.40 12.59 -8.61
N VAL A 63 3.52 13.25 -8.37
CA VAL A 63 4.07 13.38 -7.01
C VAL A 63 3.25 14.45 -6.29
N VAL A 64 2.65 14.11 -5.16
CA VAL A 64 1.81 15.03 -4.36
C VAL A 64 2.53 15.52 -3.11
N GLU A 65 3.52 14.78 -2.63
CA GLU A 65 4.39 15.17 -1.52
C GLU A 65 5.79 14.64 -1.79
N GLN A 66 6.80 15.46 -1.56
CA GLN A 66 8.19 15.02 -1.52
C GLN A 66 8.89 15.73 -0.36
N SER A 67 9.15 14.98 0.70
CA SER A 67 9.88 15.47 1.88
C SER A 67 11.02 14.53 2.23
N ARG A 68 11.85 14.93 3.20
CA ARG A 68 12.84 14.01 3.77
C ARG A 68 12.19 12.86 4.56
N PHE A 69 10.93 13.01 4.95
CA PHE A 69 10.24 12.05 5.80
C PHE A 69 9.53 10.97 4.98
N ARG A 70 8.99 11.34 3.81
CA ARG A 70 8.31 10.42 2.88
C ARG A 70 8.12 11.06 1.50
N THR A 71 7.78 10.22 0.54
CA THR A 71 7.28 10.63 -0.78
C THR A 71 5.86 10.12 -0.92
N VAL A 72 4.96 10.93 -1.44
CA VAL A 72 3.59 10.51 -1.76
C VAL A 72 3.35 10.66 -3.26
N ILE A 73 2.89 9.58 -3.89
CA ILE A 73 2.56 9.53 -5.32
C ILE A 73 1.09 9.19 -5.45
N GLU A 74 0.37 9.92 -6.29
CA GLU A 74 -1.02 9.65 -6.62
C GLU A 74 -1.10 9.18 -8.08
N GLY A 75 -1.74 8.04 -8.29
CA GLY A 75 -2.10 7.50 -9.59
C GLY A 75 -3.61 7.50 -9.79
N ARG A 76 -4.07 7.69 -11.01
CA ARG A 76 -5.49 7.59 -11.37
C ARG A 76 -5.67 6.83 -12.67
N TRP A 77 -6.64 5.93 -12.71
CA TRP A 77 -7.13 5.26 -13.91
C TRP A 77 -8.57 5.65 -14.14
N ARG A 78 -8.89 5.88 -15.41
CA ARG A 78 -10.23 6.24 -15.85
C ARG A 78 -10.58 5.41 -17.07
N PHE A 79 -11.79 4.87 -17.09
CA PHE A 79 -12.29 4.13 -18.24
C PHE A 79 -12.84 5.10 -19.28
N VAL A 80 -12.27 5.01 -20.48
CA VAL A 80 -12.58 5.90 -21.61
C VAL A 80 -12.88 5.07 -22.85
N VAL A 81 -13.65 5.64 -23.77
CA VAL A 81 -13.94 4.97 -25.05
C VAL A 81 -12.80 5.23 -26.04
N ASP A 82 -12.25 6.45 -26.01
CA ASP A 82 -11.11 6.87 -26.82
C ASP A 82 -10.15 7.74 -25.97
N PRO A 83 -8.96 7.23 -25.61
CA PRO A 83 -8.00 7.96 -24.77
C PRO A 83 -7.52 9.30 -25.33
N GLU A 84 -7.42 9.43 -26.66
CA GLU A 84 -6.92 10.67 -27.29
C GLU A 84 -8.01 11.74 -27.35
N ARG A 85 -9.28 11.33 -27.45
CA ARG A 85 -10.44 12.21 -27.58
C ARG A 85 -11.11 12.56 -26.25
N ASP A 86 -11.08 11.64 -25.28
CA ASP A 86 -11.75 11.78 -23.97
C ASP A 86 -10.83 12.33 -22.87
N ALA A 87 -9.62 12.79 -23.21
CA ALA A 87 -8.61 13.21 -22.23
C ALA A 87 -9.00 14.42 -21.34
N ALA A 88 -10.05 15.19 -21.67
CA ALA A 88 -10.69 16.17 -20.77
C ALA A 88 -12.11 16.52 -21.26
N PRO A 89 -13.14 16.57 -20.37
CA PRO A 89 -13.43 17.81 -19.61
C PRO A 89 -13.91 17.55 -18.15
N ALA A 90 -14.45 18.57 -17.47
CA ALA A 90 -14.91 18.55 -16.06
C ALA A 90 -15.91 17.42 -15.66
N ASP A 91 -16.47 16.70 -16.62
CA ASP A 91 -17.34 15.52 -16.42
C ASP A 91 -16.55 14.21 -16.19
N VAL A 92 -15.21 14.29 -16.21
CA VAL A 92 -14.31 13.13 -16.05
C VAL A 92 -14.37 12.51 -14.66
N ASP A 93 -14.73 13.27 -13.62
CA ASP A 93 -14.92 12.71 -12.27
C ASP A 93 -16.25 11.94 -12.12
N ALA A 94 -17.14 12.02 -13.12
CA ALA A 94 -18.41 11.28 -13.18
C ALA A 94 -18.26 9.87 -13.79
N ARG A 95 -17.09 9.49 -14.31
CA ARG A 95 -16.84 8.16 -14.88
C ARG A 95 -16.30 7.19 -13.83
N PRO A 96 -16.51 5.88 -14.00
CA PRO A 96 -15.86 4.89 -13.15
C PRO A 96 -14.35 5.00 -13.26
N GLY A 97 -13.68 4.78 -12.15
CA GLY A 97 -12.24 4.91 -12.11
C GLY A 97 -11.66 4.49 -10.78
N PHE A 98 -10.33 4.42 -10.78
CA PHE A 98 -9.54 4.01 -9.64
C PHE A 98 -8.53 5.11 -9.31
N THR A 99 -8.29 5.30 -8.03
CA THR A 99 -7.22 6.15 -7.52
C THR A 99 -6.32 5.31 -6.63
N TRP A 100 -5.01 5.43 -6.84
CA TRP A 100 -3.99 4.89 -5.96
C TRP A 100 -3.27 6.03 -5.28
N ARG A 101 -2.99 5.89 -3.99
CA ARG A 101 -2.10 6.78 -3.27
C ARG A 101 -1.03 5.94 -2.59
N TYR A 102 0.22 6.16 -3.00
CA TYR A 102 1.40 5.50 -2.47
C TYR A 102 2.07 6.42 -1.46
N THR A 103 2.16 6.00 -0.21
CA THR A 103 2.93 6.68 0.84
C THR A 103 4.21 5.89 1.08
N ILE A 104 5.32 6.41 0.58
CA ILE A 104 6.63 5.73 0.54
C ILE A 104 7.54 6.33 1.60
N TYR A 105 7.93 5.51 2.58
CA TYR A 105 8.86 5.92 3.62
C TYR A 105 10.30 5.50 3.31
N PRO A 106 11.32 6.28 3.73
CA PRO A 106 12.73 5.95 3.51
C PRO A 106 13.19 4.60 4.08
N HIS A 107 12.45 4.06 5.06
CA HIS A 107 12.75 2.78 5.70
C HIS A 107 12.20 1.56 4.93
N GLY A 108 11.57 1.77 3.76
CA GLY A 108 11.12 0.72 2.86
C GLY A 108 9.64 0.32 2.97
N ALA A 109 8.86 0.93 3.87
CA ALA A 109 7.41 0.77 3.86
C ALA A 109 6.79 1.60 2.73
N VAL A 110 5.87 0.98 2.01
CA VAL A 110 5.01 1.60 1.01
C VAL A 110 3.58 1.24 1.38
N TYR A 111 2.85 2.24 1.86
CA TYR A 111 1.41 2.09 2.12
C TYR A 111 0.66 2.49 0.85
N VAL A 112 -0.26 1.65 0.42
CA VAL A 112 -1.04 1.88 -0.81
C VAL A 112 -2.50 1.92 -0.45
N HIS A 113 -3.10 3.09 -0.61
CA HIS A 113 -4.53 3.24 -0.58
C HIS A 113 -5.07 3.11 -1.99
N VAL A 114 -6.08 2.26 -2.16
CA VAL A 114 -6.78 2.11 -3.44
C VAL A 114 -8.24 2.42 -3.23
N ALA A 115 -8.77 3.33 -4.04
CA ALA A 115 -10.18 3.69 -4.06
C ALA A 115 -10.73 3.49 -5.47
N GLY A 116 -11.90 2.86 -5.57
CA GLY A 116 -12.68 2.71 -6.79
C GLY A 116 -14.04 3.37 -6.64
N HIS A 117 -14.50 4.03 -7.69
CA HIS A 117 -15.85 4.60 -7.74
C HIS A 117 -16.56 4.10 -8.99
N ALA A 118 -17.74 3.51 -8.82
CA ALA A 118 -18.57 3.00 -9.92
C ALA A 118 -19.43 4.09 -10.56
N ARG A 119 -19.69 5.18 -9.82
CA ARG A 119 -20.43 6.38 -10.29
C ARG A 119 -21.78 6.05 -10.95
N GLY A 120 -22.53 5.12 -10.35
CA GLY A 120 -23.84 4.69 -10.85
C GLY A 120 -23.78 3.73 -12.05
N GLN A 121 -22.60 3.29 -12.45
CA GLN A 121 -22.41 2.17 -13.37
C GLN A 121 -22.13 0.89 -12.57
N ALA A 122 -22.64 -0.24 -13.05
CA ALA A 122 -22.31 -1.52 -12.44
C ALA A 122 -20.86 -1.90 -12.74
N TRP A 123 -20.15 -2.41 -11.73
CA TRP A 123 -18.87 -3.05 -11.96
C TRP A 123 -19.06 -4.32 -12.83
N PRO A 124 -18.06 -4.69 -13.65
CA PRO A 124 -18.10 -5.91 -14.48
C PRO A 124 -18.17 -7.21 -13.66
N SER A 125 -17.84 -7.15 -12.37
CA SER A 125 -18.03 -8.25 -11.42
C SER A 125 -18.52 -7.72 -10.08
N ALA A 126 -19.26 -8.57 -9.35
CA ALA A 126 -19.62 -8.33 -7.95
C ALA A 126 -18.42 -8.44 -6.98
N ARG A 127 -17.28 -8.97 -7.45
CA ARG A 127 -16.07 -9.21 -6.65
C ARG A 127 -14.84 -8.61 -7.29
N VAL A 128 -14.00 -8.01 -6.44
CA VAL A 128 -12.75 -7.37 -6.83
C VAL A 128 -11.59 -7.99 -6.06
N GLY A 129 -10.47 -8.15 -6.75
CA GLY A 129 -9.19 -8.51 -6.16
C GLY A 129 -8.17 -7.42 -6.41
N ALA A 130 -7.08 -7.49 -5.67
CA ALA A 130 -5.87 -6.72 -5.81
C ALA A 130 -4.79 -7.65 -6.34
N LEU A 131 -4.11 -7.22 -7.40
CA LEU A 131 -3.11 -7.97 -8.15
C LEU A 131 -1.77 -7.26 -8.04
N LEU A 132 -0.73 -7.97 -7.65
CA LEU A 132 0.65 -7.49 -7.67
C LEU A 132 1.46 -8.31 -8.67
N ALA A 133 2.11 -7.64 -9.63
CA ALA A 133 3.06 -8.30 -10.53
C ALA A 133 4.48 -8.20 -10.00
N LEU A 134 5.15 -9.35 -10.02
CA LEU A 134 6.57 -9.47 -9.74
C LEU A 134 7.27 -9.93 -11.01
N ARG A 135 8.34 -9.24 -11.38
CA ARG A 135 9.15 -9.63 -12.53
C ARG A 135 10.04 -10.81 -12.16
N ALA A 136 9.83 -11.95 -12.81
CA ALA A 136 10.67 -13.13 -12.69
C ALA A 136 12.09 -12.89 -13.28
N ASP A 137 12.30 -11.95 -14.22
CA ASP A 137 13.65 -11.58 -14.68
C ASP A 137 14.39 -10.62 -13.74
N ALA A 138 13.66 -9.88 -12.89
CA ALA A 138 14.22 -9.30 -11.67
C ALA A 138 14.50 -10.36 -10.60
N GLY A 139 14.16 -11.61 -10.94
CA GLY A 139 14.28 -12.80 -10.13
C GLY A 139 13.38 -12.68 -8.93
N PHE A 140 12.06 -12.68 -9.03
CA PHE A 140 11.21 -12.90 -7.85
C PHE A 140 10.52 -14.26 -7.98
N GLU A 141 10.46 -14.98 -6.86
CA GLU A 141 9.77 -16.26 -6.63
C GLU A 141 8.97 -16.14 -5.33
N PRO A 142 7.88 -16.88 -5.17
CA PRO A 142 7.04 -16.83 -3.97
C PRO A 142 7.69 -17.71 -2.91
N ALA A 143 8.03 -17.14 -1.77
CA ALA A 143 8.74 -17.88 -0.72
C ALA A 143 7.79 -18.56 0.27
N ALA A 144 6.69 -17.88 0.63
CA ALA A 144 5.67 -18.38 1.54
C ALA A 144 4.42 -17.49 1.51
N ALA A 145 3.25 -18.10 1.65
CA ALA A 145 2.02 -17.40 2.07
C ALA A 145 1.66 -17.91 3.47
N ALA A 146 1.64 -17.02 4.46
CA ALA A 146 1.17 -17.39 5.79
C ALA A 146 -0.27 -16.91 5.94
N GLY A 147 -1.15 -17.88 6.24
CA GLY A 147 -2.56 -17.62 6.52
C GLY A 147 -3.49 -18.23 5.47
N HIS A 148 -3.77 -19.52 5.62
CA HIS A 148 -5.08 -20.01 5.23
C HIS A 148 -6.13 -19.29 6.09
N PRO A 149 -7.29 -18.86 5.54
CA PRO A 149 -8.36 -18.16 6.27
C PRO A 149 -9.01 -18.97 7.42
N GLY A 150 -8.47 -20.15 7.77
CA GLY A 150 -8.87 -20.95 8.93
C GLY A 150 -8.00 -20.76 10.19
N SER A 151 -6.89 -20.04 10.14
CA SER A 151 -6.05 -19.77 11.32
C SER A 151 -6.55 -18.53 12.06
N ARG A 152 -7.33 -18.73 13.13
CA ARG A 152 -7.85 -17.68 14.04
C ARG A 152 -6.78 -16.81 14.75
N ALA A 153 -5.49 -16.91 14.40
CA ALA A 153 -4.39 -16.20 15.08
C ALA A 153 -3.34 -15.57 14.15
N GLY A 154 -3.32 -15.89 12.86
CA GLY A 154 -2.26 -15.44 11.93
C GLY A 154 -2.54 -14.07 11.31
N ALA A 155 -1.51 -13.24 11.17
CA ALA A 155 -1.56 -12.08 10.28
C ALA A 155 -1.59 -12.55 8.82
N ALA A 156 -2.31 -11.84 7.95
CA ALA A 156 -2.43 -12.17 6.54
C ALA A 156 -1.34 -11.46 5.73
N TYR A 157 -0.45 -12.22 5.10
CA TYR A 157 0.60 -11.68 4.25
C TYR A 157 1.12 -12.70 3.23
N VAL A 158 1.78 -12.17 2.21
CA VAL A 158 2.58 -12.96 1.26
C VAL A 158 4.02 -12.46 1.26
N LEU A 159 4.97 -13.40 1.21
CA LEU A 159 6.39 -13.14 1.02
C LEU A 159 6.82 -13.50 -0.39
N ALA A 160 7.57 -12.59 -1.01
CA ALA A 160 8.30 -12.85 -2.23
C ALA A 160 9.81 -12.72 -1.98
N ALA A 161 10.59 -13.60 -2.57
CA ALA A 161 12.05 -13.65 -2.48
C ALA A 161 12.64 -13.74 -3.86
N ARG A 162 13.93 -13.45 -4.04
CA ARG A 162 14.60 -13.71 -5.32
C ARG A 162 15.15 -15.13 -5.45
N PRO A 163 15.19 -15.76 -6.66
CA PRO A 163 15.77 -17.09 -6.87
C PRO A 163 17.15 -17.19 -6.23
N GLY A 164 17.38 -18.29 -5.52
CA GLY A 164 18.64 -18.55 -4.83
C GLY A 164 18.87 -17.72 -3.56
N ARG A 165 17.95 -16.83 -3.18
CA ARG A 165 17.94 -16.21 -1.85
C ARG A 165 17.05 -16.99 -0.91
N GLN A 166 17.60 -17.41 0.22
CA GLN A 166 16.83 -18.03 1.30
C GLN A 166 16.03 -17.00 2.14
N ARG A 167 15.85 -15.77 1.64
CA ARG A 167 15.32 -14.63 2.40
C ARG A 167 14.26 -13.90 1.58
N ALA A 168 13.19 -13.46 2.24
CA ALA A 168 12.21 -12.59 1.63
C ALA A 168 12.86 -11.25 1.20
N ASP A 169 12.50 -10.77 0.03
CA ASP A 169 12.87 -9.45 -0.49
C ASP A 169 11.68 -8.47 -0.42
N MET A 170 10.45 -8.99 -0.31
CA MET A 170 9.24 -8.20 -0.17
C MET A 170 8.19 -8.92 0.70
N LEU A 171 7.49 -8.13 1.50
CA LEU A 171 6.23 -8.53 2.15
C LEU A 171 5.08 -7.72 1.59
N TRP A 172 3.95 -8.38 1.37
CA TRP A 172 2.68 -7.75 1.06
C TRP A 172 1.64 -8.16 2.10
N SER A 173 1.02 -7.18 2.75
CA SER A 173 -0.08 -7.35 3.70
C SER A 173 -1.21 -6.36 3.36
N TRP A 174 -2.40 -6.56 3.93
CA TRP A 174 -3.62 -5.84 3.57
C TRP A 174 -4.53 -5.65 4.79
N SER A 175 -5.35 -4.59 4.75
CA SER A 175 -6.45 -4.33 5.67
C SER A 175 -7.75 -4.21 4.86
N PRO A 176 -8.84 -4.91 5.22
CA PRO A 176 -8.98 -5.79 6.40
C PRO A 176 -8.28 -7.15 6.22
N ALA A 177 -7.83 -7.78 7.31
CA ALA A 177 -6.99 -8.99 7.26
C ALA A 177 -7.72 -10.28 6.80
N ASP A 178 -9.04 -10.26 6.65
CA ASP A 178 -9.88 -11.42 6.33
C ASP A 178 -10.05 -11.68 4.83
N LEU A 179 -9.43 -10.86 3.96
CA LEU A 179 -9.44 -11.10 2.51
C LEU A 179 -8.77 -12.44 2.15
N TYR A 180 -9.36 -13.12 1.17
CA TYR A 180 -8.83 -14.37 0.66
C TYR A 180 -7.59 -14.11 -0.20
N ALA A 181 -6.49 -14.79 0.09
CA ALA A 181 -5.27 -14.72 -0.72
C ALA A 181 -5.11 -15.96 -1.60
N ARG A 182 -4.90 -15.76 -2.90
CA ARG A 182 -4.57 -16.82 -3.85
C ARG A 182 -3.27 -16.48 -4.57
N PHE A 183 -2.30 -17.37 -4.46
CA PHE A 183 -1.12 -17.31 -5.32
C PHE A 183 -1.41 -18.01 -6.65
N ALA A 184 -1.02 -17.39 -7.76
CA ALA A 184 -1.07 -18.03 -9.07
C ALA A 184 0.10 -17.57 -9.94
N PRO A 185 1.00 -18.49 -10.35
CA PRO A 185 2.03 -18.15 -11.31
C PRO A 185 1.37 -17.97 -12.68
N LEU A 186 1.54 -16.79 -13.29
CA LEU A 186 0.91 -16.45 -14.56
C LEU A 186 1.95 -16.13 -15.60
N THR A 187 2.03 -16.99 -16.60
CA THR A 187 2.87 -16.73 -17.78
C THR A 187 2.23 -15.59 -18.56
N CYS A 188 2.77 -14.39 -18.39
CA CYS A 188 2.47 -13.28 -19.28
C CYS A 188 3.15 -13.53 -20.64
N ASP A 189 2.71 -12.87 -21.71
CA ASP A 189 3.34 -13.00 -23.03
C ASP A 189 4.85 -12.70 -23.00
N ASP A 190 5.26 -11.89 -22.04
CA ASP A 190 6.63 -11.83 -21.54
C ASP A 190 6.75 -12.89 -20.43
N ALA A 191 7.39 -14.02 -20.73
CA ALA A 191 7.51 -15.22 -19.87
C ALA A 191 8.16 -15.03 -18.48
N ASP A 192 8.33 -13.78 -18.05
CA ASP A 192 9.19 -13.32 -16.97
C ASP A 192 8.39 -12.59 -15.88
N SER A 193 7.14 -12.95 -15.59
CA SER A 193 6.38 -12.34 -14.48
C SER A 193 5.55 -13.36 -13.71
N GLU A 194 5.52 -13.20 -12.39
CA GLU A 194 4.63 -13.92 -11.48
C GLU A 194 3.61 -12.96 -10.90
N LEU A 195 2.40 -13.45 -10.65
CA LEU A 195 1.29 -12.62 -10.19
C LEU A 195 0.81 -13.11 -8.81
N LEU A 196 0.61 -12.16 -7.89
CA LEU A 196 0.03 -12.42 -6.59
C LEU A 196 -1.35 -11.78 -6.55
N LEU A 197 -2.36 -12.53 -6.12
CA LEU A 197 -3.73 -12.05 -6.03
C LEU A 197 -4.23 -12.15 -4.59
N VAL A 198 -4.81 -11.07 -4.08
CA VAL A 198 -5.55 -11.01 -2.81
C VAL A 198 -6.91 -10.43 -3.13
N GLY A 199 -8.01 -10.94 -2.56
CA GLY A 199 -9.32 -10.44 -2.97
C GLY A 199 -10.49 -10.95 -2.14
N ASP A 200 -11.64 -10.97 -2.79
CA ASP A 200 -13.00 -11.03 -2.23
C ASP A 200 -13.53 -9.69 -1.71
N LEU A 201 -13.03 -8.59 -2.25
CA LEU A 201 -13.62 -7.29 -1.99
C LEU A 201 -14.98 -7.20 -2.69
N ALA A 202 -16.01 -6.79 -1.96
CA ALA A 202 -17.32 -6.51 -2.54
C ALA A 202 -17.24 -5.30 -3.49
N ALA A 203 -17.71 -5.47 -4.72
CA ALA A 203 -17.76 -4.41 -5.72
C ALA A 203 -18.99 -3.51 -5.49
N ASN A 204 -18.95 -2.68 -4.45
CA ASN A 204 -19.96 -1.67 -4.17
C ASN A 204 -19.70 -0.38 -4.96
N ASP A 205 -20.64 0.56 -5.00
CA ASP A 205 -20.49 1.87 -5.68
C ASP A 205 -19.19 2.60 -5.30
N GLU A 206 -18.75 2.38 -4.06
CA GLU A 206 -17.45 2.79 -3.56
C GLU A 206 -16.69 1.58 -3.04
N LEU A 207 -15.48 1.40 -3.56
CA LEU A 207 -14.55 0.37 -3.16
C LEU A 207 -13.34 1.04 -2.51
N ARG A 208 -12.92 0.57 -1.35
CA ARG A 208 -11.69 1.04 -0.69
C ARG A 208 -10.92 -0.14 -0.13
N SER A 209 -9.61 -0.08 -0.24
CA SER A 209 -8.70 -1.07 0.34
C SER A 209 -7.36 -0.41 0.65
N ALA A 210 -6.69 -0.90 1.70
CA ALA A 210 -5.35 -0.49 2.05
C ALA A 210 -4.40 -1.68 2.04
N PHE A 211 -3.17 -1.43 1.58
CA PHE A 211 -2.12 -2.43 1.47
C PHE A 211 -0.82 -1.90 2.05
N LEU A 212 -0.06 -2.79 2.67
CA LEU A 212 1.34 -2.58 3.01
C LEU A 212 2.22 -3.41 2.08
N LEU A 213 3.06 -2.73 1.31
CA LEU A 213 4.23 -3.32 0.67
C LEU A 213 5.45 -2.94 1.48
N ARG A 214 6.23 -3.92 1.94
CA ARG A 214 7.49 -3.68 2.65
C ARG A 214 8.63 -4.26 1.82
N LEU A 215 9.48 -3.38 1.30
CA LEU A 215 10.77 -3.77 0.77
C LEU A 215 11.62 -4.23 1.95
N TRP A 216 11.99 -5.50 1.93
CA TRP A 216 12.45 -6.20 3.11
C TRP A 216 13.80 -5.63 3.60
N PRO A 217 13.89 -5.13 4.85
CA PRO A 217 15.16 -4.69 5.40
C PRO A 217 16.16 -5.87 5.41
N HIS A 218 17.39 -5.62 4.97
CA HIS A 218 18.42 -6.65 4.86
C HIS A 218 18.78 -7.32 6.21
N ASP A 219 18.35 -6.73 7.33
CA ASP A 219 18.63 -7.16 8.69
C ASP A 219 17.44 -7.83 9.42
N LEU A 220 16.30 -8.01 8.76
CA LEU A 220 15.21 -8.87 9.26
C LEU A 220 15.26 -10.21 8.53
N GLU A 221 15.12 -11.33 9.23
CA GLU A 221 15.29 -12.66 8.64
C GLU A 221 14.20 -13.63 9.08
N GLY A 222 13.27 -13.94 8.18
CA GLY A 222 12.39 -15.09 8.35
C GLY A 222 10.90 -14.76 8.48
N ASP A 223 10.13 -15.84 8.66
CA ASP A 223 8.67 -15.81 8.70
C ASP A 223 8.11 -15.19 10.00
N GLU A 224 8.88 -15.21 11.10
CA GLU A 224 8.43 -14.66 12.38
C GLU A 224 8.39 -13.13 12.37
N GLU A 225 9.41 -12.50 11.80
CA GLU A 225 9.49 -11.05 11.57
C GLU A 225 8.43 -10.62 10.54
N ALA A 226 8.19 -11.43 9.51
CA ALA A 226 7.14 -11.20 8.52
C ALA A 226 5.78 -11.11 9.19
N ARG A 227 5.49 -12.13 10.00
CA ARG A 227 4.25 -12.22 10.76
C ARG A 227 4.10 -11.07 11.73
N SER A 228 5.20 -10.66 12.37
CA SER A 228 5.19 -9.53 13.31
C SER A 228 4.91 -8.21 12.59
N LEU A 229 5.52 -7.96 11.43
CA LEU A 229 5.27 -6.77 10.60
C LEU A 229 3.85 -6.73 10.05
N ALA A 230 3.36 -7.85 9.52
CA ALA A 230 1.99 -7.95 9.04
C ALA A 230 0.97 -7.78 10.18
N ALA A 231 1.23 -8.40 11.35
CA ALA A 231 0.41 -8.22 12.53
C ALA A 231 0.45 -6.78 13.05
N ASP A 232 1.59 -6.09 12.91
CA ASP A 232 1.73 -4.69 13.30
C ASP A 232 0.79 -3.81 12.47
N TYR A 233 0.80 -4.02 11.16
CA TYR A 233 -0.08 -3.31 10.23
C TYR A 233 -1.56 -3.61 10.44
N GLN A 234 -1.92 -4.88 10.64
CA GLN A 234 -3.32 -5.32 10.72
C GLN A 234 -3.96 -5.15 12.10
N ARG A 235 -3.14 -5.02 13.14
CA ARG A 235 -3.57 -4.87 14.53
C ARG A 235 -2.65 -3.86 15.21
N PRO A 236 -2.75 -2.57 14.85
CA PRO A 236 -1.85 -1.54 15.32
C PRO A 236 -1.90 -1.38 16.85
N ALA A 237 -0.95 -0.62 17.38
CA ALA A 237 -0.82 -0.37 18.81
C ALA A 237 -1.94 0.56 19.30
N ALA A 238 -2.39 0.37 20.54
CA ALA A 238 -3.36 1.28 21.13
C ALA A 238 -2.68 2.60 21.56
N LEU A 239 -3.35 3.73 21.29
CA LEU A 239 -2.99 5.04 21.80
C LEU A 239 -3.92 5.46 22.93
N ARG A 240 -3.34 5.90 24.05
CA ARG A 240 -4.10 6.50 25.16
C ARG A 240 -3.71 7.96 25.30
N VAL A 241 -4.65 8.86 25.03
CA VAL A 241 -4.39 10.30 25.04
C VAL A 241 -4.83 10.91 26.37
N ALA A 242 -3.90 11.59 27.05
CA ALA A 242 -4.16 12.35 28.28
C ALA A 242 -4.43 13.84 28.00
N THR A 243 -3.91 14.38 26.89
CA THR A 243 -4.14 15.76 26.43
C THR A 243 -4.06 15.78 24.92
N GLY A 244 -5.00 16.44 24.23
CA GLY A 244 -5.20 16.27 22.80
C GLY A 244 -6.28 15.24 22.50
N ARG A 245 -6.31 14.72 21.28
CA ARG A 245 -7.23 13.64 20.89
C ARG A 245 -6.62 12.71 19.84
N VAL A 246 -7.11 11.47 19.82
CA VAL A 246 -6.98 10.57 18.67
C VAL A 246 -7.95 11.05 17.59
N VAL A 247 -7.52 11.04 16.34
CA VAL A 247 -8.35 11.40 15.19
C VAL A 247 -8.72 10.10 14.48
N THR A 248 -9.98 9.69 14.63
CA THR A 248 -10.51 8.40 14.14
C THR A 248 -11.34 8.54 12.87
N ASP A 249 -11.40 9.75 12.30
CA ASP A 249 -12.13 10.08 11.07
C ASP A 249 -11.16 10.56 9.97
N ALA A 250 -9.87 10.25 10.12
CA ALA A 250 -8.86 10.59 9.15
C ALA A 250 -9.14 9.84 7.82
N PRO A 251 -9.01 10.51 6.66
CA PRO A 251 -9.08 9.81 5.38
C PRO A 251 -8.01 8.69 5.32
N GLY A 252 -8.46 7.45 5.21
CA GLY A 252 -7.57 6.28 5.15
C GLY A 252 -7.41 5.49 6.44
N ASP A 253 -8.01 5.95 7.54
CA ASP A 253 -8.32 5.15 8.73
C ASP A 253 -9.63 4.39 8.46
N ALA A 254 -9.51 3.10 8.11
CA ALA A 254 -10.62 2.33 7.57
C ALA A 254 -11.57 1.81 8.65
N ASP A 255 -11.05 1.51 9.85
CA ASP A 255 -11.82 0.96 10.97
C ASP A 255 -12.07 1.96 12.10
N GLY A 256 -11.49 3.16 12.02
CA GLY A 256 -11.71 4.26 12.95
C GLY A 256 -10.99 4.05 14.28
N ASP A 257 -9.89 3.29 14.31
CA ASP A 257 -9.12 3.04 15.53
C ASP A 257 -8.03 4.11 15.80
N GLY A 258 -7.84 5.04 14.85
CA GLY A 258 -6.84 6.10 14.90
C GLY A 258 -5.51 5.77 14.23
N PHE A 259 -5.36 4.58 13.64
CA PHE A 259 -4.26 4.20 12.76
C PHE A 259 -4.72 4.25 11.30
N ASN A 260 -4.09 5.14 10.52
CA ASN A 260 -4.40 5.31 9.11
C ASN A 260 -3.69 4.22 8.30
N GLU A 261 -4.38 3.16 7.88
CA GLU A 261 -3.77 2.03 7.14
C GLU A 261 -3.32 2.41 5.73
N ALA A 262 -3.92 3.45 5.16
CA ALA A 262 -3.56 4.02 3.86
C ALA A 262 -2.21 4.75 3.89
N GLU A 263 -1.80 5.29 5.03
CA GLU A 263 -0.58 6.08 5.18
C GLU A 263 0.39 5.52 6.22
N GLY A 264 0.01 4.50 6.98
CA GLY A 264 0.87 3.83 7.95
C GLY A 264 1.25 4.66 9.16
N CYS A 265 0.34 5.51 9.64
CA CYS A 265 0.61 6.39 10.76
C CYS A 265 -0.58 6.54 11.69
N TYR A 266 -0.30 6.78 12.97
CA TYR A 266 -1.30 7.11 13.96
C TYR A 266 -1.68 8.59 13.89
N GLU A 267 -2.96 8.89 13.94
CA GLU A 267 -3.51 10.22 13.74
C GLU A 267 -3.87 10.85 15.10
N LEU A 268 -3.16 11.92 15.46
CA LEU A 268 -3.39 12.69 16.67
C LEU A 268 -3.68 14.15 16.33
N SER A 269 -4.38 14.83 17.21
CA SER A 269 -4.64 16.26 17.10
C SER A 269 -4.30 16.94 18.41
N LEU A 270 -3.53 18.02 18.29
CA LEU A 270 -3.12 18.86 19.40
C LEU A 270 -4.33 19.58 20.01
N GLU A 271 -4.40 19.65 21.34
CA GLU A 271 -5.39 20.47 22.04
C GLU A 271 -4.67 21.66 22.70
N ARG A 272 -5.16 22.87 22.43
CA ARG A 272 -4.54 24.13 22.87
C ARG A 272 -3.08 24.26 22.39
N ARG A 273 -2.11 23.94 23.26
CA ARG A 273 -0.65 24.06 23.03
C ARG A 273 0.11 22.77 23.38
N GLY A 274 -0.60 21.68 23.63
CA GLY A 274 -0.01 20.44 24.13
C GLY A 274 -0.71 19.19 23.60
N LEU A 275 0.08 18.13 23.46
CA LEU A 275 -0.38 16.76 23.23
C LEU A 275 0.41 15.86 24.18
N ARG A 276 -0.28 14.98 24.89
CA ARG A 276 0.34 13.91 25.67
C ARG A 276 -0.40 12.60 25.41
N ALA A 277 0.31 11.62 24.87
CA ALA A 277 -0.23 10.30 24.58
C ALA A 277 0.71 9.21 25.09
N GLU A 278 0.15 8.05 25.41
CA GLU A 278 0.88 6.82 25.69
C GLU A 278 0.67 5.86 24.53
N PHE A 279 1.77 5.42 23.94
CA PHE A 279 1.82 4.37 22.93
C PHE A 279 2.08 3.04 23.64
N ASP A 280 1.12 2.12 23.57
CA ASP A 280 1.25 0.78 24.14
C ASP A 280 1.42 -0.25 23.01
N PRO A 281 2.66 -0.75 22.76
CA PRO A 281 2.90 -1.71 21.70
C PRO A 281 2.19 -3.07 21.94
N GLY A 282 1.73 -3.34 23.16
CA GLY A 282 1.15 -4.62 23.54
C GLY A 282 2.21 -5.72 23.63
N ALA A 283 1.85 -6.93 23.18
CA ALA A 283 2.72 -8.11 23.25
C ALA A 283 3.72 -8.23 22.09
N THR A 284 3.60 -7.38 21.06
CA THR A 284 4.42 -7.45 19.84
C THR A 284 5.34 -6.24 19.73
N ILE A 285 6.46 -6.42 19.04
CA ILE A 285 7.36 -5.31 18.68
C ILE A 285 6.70 -4.54 17.53
N ARG A 286 6.70 -3.21 17.64
CA ARG A 286 6.17 -2.28 16.64
C ARG A 286 7.31 -1.66 15.85
N PHE A 287 7.28 -1.73 14.52
CA PHE A 287 8.38 -1.32 13.66
C PHE A 287 8.11 0.03 13.01
N ASP A 288 9.07 0.94 13.13
CA ASP A 288 9.01 2.29 12.58
C ASP A 288 7.66 3.03 12.85
N PRO A 289 7.05 2.99 14.06
CA PRO A 289 5.75 3.63 14.28
C PRO A 289 5.85 5.15 14.06
N ILE A 290 4.92 5.67 13.28
CA ILE A 290 4.85 7.08 12.88
C ILE A 290 3.56 7.69 13.41
N VAL A 291 3.66 8.89 13.96
CA VAL A 291 2.53 9.68 14.43
C VAL A 291 2.43 10.93 13.57
N ARG A 292 1.23 11.21 13.05
CA ARG A 292 0.85 12.49 12.44
C ARG A 292 0.10 13.32 13.47
N VAL A 293 0.49 14.58 13.61
CA VAL A 293 -0.14 15.51 14.55
C VAL A 293 -0.67 16.72 13.82
N ARG A 294 -1.98 16.91 13.91
CA ARG A 294 -2.72 18.07 13.38
C ARG A 294 -2.81 19.20 14.41
N GLY A 295 -3.10 20.43 13.97
CA GLY A 295 -3.23 21.59 14.87
C GLY A 295 -1.90 22.22 15.27
N VAL A 296 -0.85 21.95 14.48
CA VAL A 296 0.53 22.40 14.67
C VAL A 296 1.03 23.23 13.48
N GLU A 297 0.09 23.66 12.64
CA GLU A 297 0.34 24.47 11.45
C GLU A 297 1.01 25.77 11.88
N ASP A 298 2.10 26.11 11.20
CA ASP A 298 2.89 27.34 11.40
C ASP A 298 3.48 27.54 12.80
N ARG A 299 3.46 26.52 13.66
CA ARG A 299 4.02 26.57 15.02
C ARG A 299 5.31 25.79 15.11
N GLN A 300 6.27 26.28 15.89
CA GLN A 300 7.40 25.47 16.32
C GLN A 300 6.92 24.41 17.33
N ALA A 301 7.22 23.14 17.05
CA ALA A 301 6.86 22.02 17.88
C ALA A 301 8.11 21.39 18.51
N TYR A 302 8.06 21.14 19.81
CA TYR A 302 9.05 20.40 20.58
C TYR A 302 8.48 19.02 20.90
N VAL A 303 9.14 17.98 20.40
CA VAL A 303 8.66 16.60 20.48
C VAL A 303 9.56 15.80 21.39
N TYR A 304 8.96 15.14 22.38
CA TYR A 304 9.64 14.23 23.30
C TYR A 304 9.00 12.86 23.26
N VAL A 305 9.83 11.82 23.17
CA VAL A 305 9.42 10.42 23.31
C VAL A 305 10.19 9.83 24.48
N ARG A 306 9.47 9.30 25.48
CA ARG A 306 10.04 8.84 26.76
C ARG A 306 10.91 9.91 27.43
N GLY A 307 10.46 11.17 27.38
CA GLY A 307 11.17 12.32 27.93
C GLY A 307 12.44 12.75 27.17
N ARG A 308 12.71 12.18 26.00
CA ARG A 308 13.88 12.52 25.16
C ARG A 308 13.45 13.25 23.89
N SER A 309 14.15 14.31 23.53
CA SER A 309 13.88 15.04 22.29
C SER A 309 14.08 14.15 21.07
N VAL A 310 13.13 14.19 20.13
CA VAL A 310 13.20 13.43 18.88
C VAL A 310 13.68 14.31 17.74
N SER A 311 14.67 13.82 16.97
CA SER A 311 15.18 14.50 15.76
C SER A 311 14.53 14.02 14.47
N ALA A 312 13.91 12.83 14.48
CA ALA A 312 13.19 12.26 13.35
C ALA A 312 11.79 12.87 13.23
N VAL A 313 11.77 14.14 12.85
CA VAL A 313 10.56 14.96 12.71
C VAL A 313 10.53 15.53 11.28
N GLY A 314 9.35 15.51 10.68
CA GLY A 314 9.09 16.09 9.36
C GLY A 314 7.73 16.77 9.33
N ARG A 315 7.35 17.28 8.16
CA ARG A 315 6.00 17.75 7.89
C ARG A 315 5.48 17.14 6.60
N ASP A 316 4.18 16.90 6.57
CA ASP A 316 3.49 16.48 5.35
C ASP A 316 3.11 17.68 4.47
N ALA A 317 2.45 17.42 3.34
CA ALA A 317 2.00 18.46 2.41
C ALA A 317 0.96 19.42 3.02
N GLU A 318 0.28 19.03 4.10
CA GLU A 318 -0.72 19.84 4.81
C GLU A 318 -0.11 20.57 6.03
N ASN A 319 1.21 20.55 6.16
CA ASN A 319 1.95 21.15 7.27
C ASN A 319 1.69 20.46 8.64
N ASN A 320 1.09 19.27 8.65
CA ASN A 320 0.98 18.45 9.86
C ASN A 320 2.37 17.92 10.25
N LEU A 321 2.57 17.71 11.55
CA LEU A 321 3.84 17.19 12.06
C LEU A 321 3.88 15.67 11.92
N LEU A 322 4.93 15.14 11.31
CA LEU A 322 5.21 13.71 11.27
C LEU A 322 6.36 13.38 12.23
N VAL A 323 6.16 12.39 13.10
CA VAL A 323 7.15 11.96 14.09
C VAL A 323 7.32 10.46 13.99
N ARG A 324 8.54 9.98 13.76
CA ARG A 324 8.86 8.55 13.95
C ARG A 324 9.30 8.32 15.38
N LEU A 325 8.59 7.46 16.13
CA LEU A 325 8.86 7.27 17.56
C LEU A 325 10.20 6.58 17.81
N ALA A 326 10.48 5.50 17.06
CA ALA A 326 11.72 4.76 17.06
C ALA A 326 11.77 3.82 15.85
N ARG A 327 12.90 3.13 15.64
CA ARG A 327 12.99 2.02 14.67
C ARG A 327 12.17 0.80 15.13
N ALA A 328 12.17 0.53 16.43
CA ALA A 328 11.40 -0.55 17.05
C ALA A 328 10.92 -0.11 18.44
N VAL A 329 9.67 -0.43 18.79
CA VAL A 329 9.07 -0.13 20.09
C VAL A 329 8.50 -1.42 20.68
N SER A 330 9.13 -1.90 21.76
CA SER A 330 8.76 -3.14 22.47
C SER A 330 8.20 -2.90 23.87
N SER A 331 8.14 -1.65 24.31
CA SER A 331 7.59 -1.26 25.60
C SER A 331 6.86 0.07 25.48
N ARG A 332 6.01 0.38 26.46
CA ARG A 332 5.25 1.63 26.48
C ARG A 332 6.12 2.86 26.28
N ALA A 333 5.59 3.86 25.58
CA ALA A 333 6.29 5.10 25.31
C ALA A 333 5.33 6.29 25.50
N THR A 334 5.73 7.25 26.31
CA THR A 334 5.04 8.55 26.38
C THR A 334 5.50 9.42 25.23
N ILE A 335 4.54 10.02 24.53
CA ILE A 335 4.73 11.01 23.48
C ILE A 335 4.23 12.34 24.05
N GLU A 336 5.10 13.35 24.04
CA GLU A 336 4.76 14.70 24.47
C GLU A 336 5.13 15.69 23.37
N ILE A 337 4.19 16.56 23.02
CA ILE A 337 4.41 17.62 22.04
C ILE A 337 3.96 18.93 22.63
N HIS A 338 4.85 19.91 22.59
CA HIS A 338 4.59 21.27 23.02
C HIS A 338 4.78 22.21 21.84
N THR A 339 3.81 23.11 21.62
CA THR A 339 3.94 24.16 20.61
C THR A 339 4.13 25.50 21.28
N THR A 340 5.06 26.31 20.78
CA THR A 340 5.05 27.74 21.12
C THR A 340 3.93 28.44 20.35
N GLY A 341 3.50 29.60 20.86
CA GLY A 341 2.54 30.43 20.13
C GLY A 341 3.09 30.85 18.76
N PRO A 342 2.21 31.33 17.86
CA PRO A 342 2.66 32.10 16.70
C PRO A 342 3.50 33.32 17.11
#